data_AF-A0A6V7GUC1-F1
#
_entry.id   AF-A0A6V7GUC1-F1
#
_cell.length_a   1.000
_cell.length_b   1.000
_cell.length_c   1.000
_cell.angle_alpha   90.00
_cell.angle_beta   90.00
_cell.angle_gamma   90.00
#
_symmetry.space_group_name_H-M   'P 1'
#
loop_
_entity.id
_entity.type
_entity.pdbx_description
1 polymer ?
#
loop_
_entity_poly.entity_id
_entity_poly.type
_entity_poly.pdbx_seq_one_letter_code
_entity_poly.pdbx_strand_id
1 'polypeptide(L)'
;MKIEIFGALSHWFIGGINYTNLLLRSRDIHYCICCMQTDWKAITKPEDLRLMMKYAKIGRLVVAVCTVFMQSSILMYCTGKAVTKETIIIGNQTKIIRMLPCAVYKNLIPVHTSPTYEIVLTTQFLSGIIVNSSAIGAIGIGAVFAAHACGQLTILMTSINEFVNGPKDQKNNDGFNNMGEIIEGHLKVL
;
A
#
# COMPACT_ATOMS: atom_id res chain seq x y z
N MET A 1 7.47 -14.53 24.85
CA MET A 1 7.46 -15.62 23.85
C MET A 1 6.09 -15.87 23.21
N LYS A 2 5.00 -16.19 23.93
CA LYS A 2 3.69 -16.51 23.30
C LYS A 2 3.07 -15.33 22.52
N ILE A 3 3.19 -14.11 23.04
CA ILE A 3 2.63 -12.89 22.42
C ILE A 3 3.38 -12.52 21.13
N GLU A 4 4.71 -12.64 21.11
CA GLU A 4 5.53 -12.33 19.93
C GLU A 4 5.28 -13.29 18.77
N ILE A 5 5.11 -14.59 19.07
CA ILE A 5 4.78 -15.61 18.06
C ILE A 5 3.39 -15.33 17.48
N PHE A 6 2.42 -14.97 18.32
CA PHE A 6 1.08 -14.62 17.87
C PHE A 6 1.10 -13.39 16.96
N GLY A 7 1.87 -12.35 17.32
CA GLY A 7 2.06 -11.16 16.48
C GLY A 7 2.73 -11.47 15.13
N ALA A 8 3.75 -12.34 15.11
CA ALA A 8 4.37 -12.75 13.86
C ALA A 8 3.41 -13.56 12.98
N LEU A 9 2.65 -14.50 13.56
CA LEU A 9 1.70 -15.32 12.80
C LEU A 9 0.54 -14.50 12.24
N SER A 10 -0.03 -13.59 13.03
CA SER A 10 -1.11 -12.72 12.56
C SER A 10 -0.64 -11.80 11.43
N HIS A 11 0.57 -11.26 11.53
CA HIS A 11 1.19 -10.45 10.48
C HIS A 11 1.33 -11.22 9.16
N TRP A 12 1.79 -12.47 9.21
CA TRP A 12 1.94 -13.31 8.02
C TRP A 12 0.59 -13.69 7.42
N PHE A 13 -0.40 -13.98 8.25
CA PHE A 13 -1.76 -14.29 7.80
C PHE A 13 -2.42 -13.10 7.10
N ILE A 14 -2.37 -11.92 7.71
CA ILE A 14 -2.87 -10.67 7.12
C ILE A 14 -2.12 -10.35 5.82
N GLY A 15 -0.81 -10.56 5.80
CA GLY A 15 0.03 -10.46 4.61
C GLY A 15 -0.46 -11.32 3.45
N GLY A 16 -0.74 -12.60 3.73
CA GLY A 16 -1.32 -13.52 2.75
C GLY A 16 -2.65 -13.03 2.21
N ILE A 17 -3.56 -12.59 3.09
CA ILE A 17 -4.87 -12.04 2.69
C ILE A 17 -4.71 -10.83 1.78
N ASN A 18 -3.81 -9.89 2.13
CA ASN A 18 -3.58 -8.69 1.33
C ASN A 18 -3.03 -9.05 -0.06
N TYR A 19 -2.04 -9.95 -0.11
CA TYR A 19 -1.46 -10.42 -1.37
C TYR A 19 -2.51 -11.11 -2.25
N THR A 20 -3.31 -12.02 -1.68
CA THR A 20 -4.37 -12.71 -2.41
C THR A 20 -5.44 -11.73 -2.90
N ASN A 21 -5.85 -10.75 -2.09
CA ASN A 21 -6.80 -9.73 -2.51
C ASN A 21 -6.27 -8.89 -3.69
N LEU A 22 -5.00 -8.48 -3.64
CA LEU A 22 -4.36 -7.75 -4.75
C LEU A 22 -4.36 -8.57 -6.04
N LEU A 23 -4.06 -9.87 -5.95
CA LEU A 23 -4.09 -10.77 -7.10
C LEU A 23 -5.51 -10.96 -7.64
N LEU A 24 -6.47 -11.26 -6.77
CA LEU A 24 -7.86 -11.51 -7.17
C LEU A 24 -8.52 -10.28 -7.80
N ARG A 25 -8.23 -9.08 -7.27
CA ARG A 25 -8.75 -7.80 -7.77
C ARG A 25 -7.85 -7.15 -8.81
N SER A 26 -6.83 -7.83 -9.31
CA SER A 26 -5.88 -7.26 -10.27
C SER A 26 -6.57 -6.72 -11.53
N ARG A 27 -7.63 -7.40 -11.99
CA ARG A 27 -8.45 -6.94 -13.12
C ARG A 27 -9.18 -5.63 -12.84
N ASP A 28 -9.78 -5.51 -11.66
CA ASP A 28 -10.50 -4.30 -11.25
C ASP A 28 -9.53 -3.13 -11.04
N ILE A 29 -8.37 -3.39 -10.42
CA ILE A 29 -7.29 -2.40 -10.26
C ILE A 29 -6.83 -1.90 -11.64
N HIS A 30 -6.62 -2.81 -12.58
CA HIS A 30 -6.23 -2.46 -13.94
C HIS A 30 -7.31 -1.62 -14.64
N TYR A 31 -8.58 -2.00 -14.50
CA TYR A 31 -9.70 -1.21 -15.01
C TYR A 31 -9.71 0.21 -14.44
N CYS A 32 -9.57 0.37 -13.12
CA CYS A 32 -9.49 1.69 -12.49
C CYS A 32 -8.30 2.51 -13.00
N ILE A 33 -7.14 1.89 -13.25
CA ILE A 33 -5.98 2.57 -13.84
C ILE A 33 -6.30 3.06 -15.26
N CYS A 34 -7.01 2.27 -16.07
CA CYS A 34 -7.46 2.69 -17.40
C CYS A 34 -8.45 3.86 -17.33
N CYS A 35 -9.38 3.86 -16.37
CA CYS A 35 -10.27 5.00 -16.11
C CYS A 35 -9.46 6.25 -15.76
N MET A 36 -8.52 6.15 -14.80
CA MET A 36 -7.65 7.27 -14.45
C MET A 36 -6.90 7.80 -15.67
N GLN A 37 -6.29 6.93 -16.48
CA GLN A 37 -5.59 7.35 -17.70
C GLN A 37 -6.50 8.11 -18.67
N THR A 38 -7.76 7.70 -18.79
CA THR A 38 -8.75 8.38 -19.62
C THR A 38 -9.09 9.75 -19.05
N ASP A 39 -9.32 9.83 -17.74
CA ASP A 39 -9.57 11.09 -17.04
C ASP A 39 -8.41 12.09 -17.23
N TRP A 40 -7.16 11.61 -17.13
CA TRP A 40 -5.97 12.44 -17.35
C TRP A 40 -5.87 12.99 -18.77
N LYS A 41 -6.30 12.21 -19.78
CA LYS A 41 -6.34 12.65 -21.19
C LYS A 41 -7.47 13.63 -21.47
N ALA A 42 -8.55 13.57 -20.70
CA ALA A 42 -9.71 14.45 -20.87
C ALA A 42 -9.49 15.88 -20.34
N ILE A 43 -8.45 16.10 -19.51
CA ILE A 43 -8.15 17.41 -18.96
C ILE A 43 -7.54 18.32 -20.03
N THR A 44 -8.25 19.40 -20.37
CA THR A 44 -7.81 20.41 -21.35
C THR A 44 -7.28 21.69 -20.69
N LYS A 45 -7.83 22.05 -19.53
CA LYS A 45 -7.48 23.24 -18.75
C LYS A 45 -6.13 23.09 -18.03
N PRO A 46 -5.16 23.99 -18.24
CA PRO A 46 -3.84 23.93 -17.57
C PRO A 46 -3.93 23.99 -16.03
N GLU A 47 -4.89 24.73 -15.50
CA GLU A 47 -5.20 24.84 -14.07
C GLU A 47 -5.64 23.51 -13.46
N ASP A 48 -6.55 22.80 -14.14
CA ASP A 48 -7.05 21.48 -13.73
C ASP A 48 -5.93 20.43 -13.78
N LEU A 49 -5.07 20.50 -14.79
CA LEU A 49 -3.91 19.62 -14.90
C LEU A 49 -2.94 19.83 -13.73
N ARG A 50 -2.66 21.09 -13.36
CA ARG A 50 -1.81 21.43 -12.21
C ARG A 50 -2.42 20.93 -10.90
N LEU A 51 -3.74 21.04 -10.76
CA LEU A 51 -4.48 20.56 -9.60
C LEU A 51 -4.39 19.02 -9.48
N MET A 52 -4.66 18.29 -10.56
CA MET A 52 -4.53 16.82 -10.58
C MET A 52 -3.09 16.37 -10.29
N MET A 53 -2.10 17.09 -10.81
CA MET A 53 -0.69 16.83 -10.49
C MET A 53 -0.36 17.03 -9.02
N LYS A 54 -0.99 18.00 -8.35
CA LYS A 54 -0.85 18.20 -6.90
C LYS A 54 -1.40 17.00 -6.13
N TYR A 55 -2.60 16.53 -6.45
CA TYR A 55 -3.19 15.34 -5.80
C TYR A 55 -2.39 14.07 -6.08
N ALA A 56 -1.90 13.87 -7.31
CA ALA A 56 -1.02 12.74 -7.63
C ALA A 56 0.28 12.75 -6.81
N LYS A 57 0.87 13.94 -6.55
CA LYS A 57 2.03 14.08 -5.66
C LYS A 57 1.69 13.72 -4.22
N ILE A 58 0.52 14.13 -3.71
CA ILE A 58 0.06 13.78 -2.37
C ILE A 58 -0.10 12.25 -2.24
N GLY A 59 -0.77 11.61 -3.21
CA GLY A 59 -0.91 10.15 -3.23
C GLY A 59 0.45 9.44 -3.20
N ARG A 60 1.39 9.85 -4.07
CA ARG A 60 2.76 9.28 -4.09
C ARG A 60 3.51 9.51 -2.78
N LEU A 61 3.35 10.68 -2.15
CA LEU A 61 3.99 10.98 -0.87
C LEU A 61 3.47 10.06 0.23
N VAL A 62 2.16 9.83 0.30
CA VAL A 62 1.55 8.89 1.25
C VAL A 62 2.13 7.48 1.06
N VAL A 63 2.19 6.98 -0.19
CA VAL A 63 2.79 5.67 -0.48
C VAL A 63 4.25 5.61 -0.05
N ALA A 64 5.04 6.64 -0.36
CA ALA A 64 6.46 6.70 0.00
C ALA A 64 6.67 6.68 1.52
N VAL A 65 5.91 7.49 2.27
CA VAL A 65 5.96 7.54 3.73
C VAL A 65 5.57 6.18 4.33
N CYS A 66 4.47 5.57 3.86
CA CYS A 66 4.07 4.24 4.30
C CYS A 66 5.15 3.18 4.01
N THR A 67 5.77 3.25 2.83
CA THR A 67 6.84 2.32 2.43
C THR A 67 8.05 2.41 3.36
N VAL A 68 8.54 3.63 3.59
CA VAL A 68 9.71 3.87 4.45
C VAL A 68 9.42 3.43 5.89
N PHE A 69 8.26 3.81 6.43
CA PHE A 69 7.89 3.47 7.80
C PHE A 69 7.74 1.95 8.01
N MET A 70 7.01 1.28 7.11
CA MET A 70 6.77 -0.16 7.23
C MET A 70 8.03 -0.99 6.99
N GLN A 71 8.90 -0.61 6.05
CA GLN A 71 10.14 -1.37 5.80
C GLN A 71 11.22 -1.09 6.84
N SER A 72 11.35 0.14 7.32
CA SER A 72 12.27 0.44 8.44
C SER A 72 11.92 -0.34 9.70
N SER A 73 10.62 -0.56 9.96
CA SER A 73 10.15 -1.36 11.09
C SER A 73 10.63 -2.82 11.00
N ILE A 74 10.52 -3.47 9.84
CA ILE A 74 11.06 -4.83 9.62
C ILE A 74 12.57 -4.84 9.78
N LEU A 75 13.27 -3.91 9.13
CA LEU A 75 14.73 -3.83 9.18
C LEU A 75 15.22 -3.70 10.62
N MET A 76 14.61 -2.82 11.40
CA MET A 76 14.94 -2.62 12.81
C MET A 76 14.66 -3.87 13.65
N TYR A 77 13.50 -4.50 13.46
CA TYR A 77 13.14 -5.72 14.17
C TYR A 77 14.11 -6.88 13.84
N CYS A 78 14.39 -7.11 12.56
CA CYS A 78 15.28 -8.17 12.11
C CYS A 78 16.73 -7.94 12.54
N THR A 79 17.21 -6.71 12.45
CA THR A 79 18.56 -6.33 12.92
C THR A 79 18.67 -6.52 14.43
N GLY A 80 17.68 -6.06 15.20
CA GLY A 80 17.63 -6.26 16.64
C GLY A 80 17.72 -7.74 17.01
N LYS A 81 16.89 -8.58 16.38
CA LYS A 81 16.90 -10.04 16.60
C LYS A 81 18.22 -10.70 16.19
N ALA A 82 18.83 -10.27 15.10
CA ALA A 82 20.12 -10.78 14.64
C ALA A 82 21.28 -10.45 15.60
N VAL A 83 21.22 -9.29 16.26
CA VAL A 83 22.22 -8.83 17.24
C VAL A 83 21.98 -9.44 18.62
N THR A 84 20.73 -9.68 19.02
CA THR A 84 20.40 -10.31 20.31
C THR A 84 20.86 -11.76 20.33
N LYS A 85 21.76 -12.06 21.28
CA LYS A 85 22.22 -13.41 21.60
C LYS A 85 21.51 -13.87 22.87
N GLU A 86 20.95 -15.07 22.84
CA GLU A 86 20.32 -15.71 23.99
C GLU A 86 21.20 -16.89 24.43
N THR A 87 21.53 -16.96 25.72
CA THR A 87 22.31 -18.07 26.26
C THR A 87 21.34 -19.15 26.71
N ILE A 88 21.35 -20.30 26.05
CA ILE A 88 20.57 -21.46 26.47
C ILE A 88 21.49 -22.52 27.06
N ILE A 89 21.03 -23.14 28.14
CA ILE A 89 21.71 -24.27 28.76
C ILE A 89 21.08 -25.54 28.19
N ILE A 90 21.86 -26.31 27.41
CA ILE A 90 21.44 -27.63 26.90
C ILE A 90 22.29 -28.67 27.62
N GLY A 91 21.70 -29.39 28.58
CA GLY A 91 22.42 -30.33 29.44
C GLY A 91 23.41 -29.59 30.36
N ASN A 92 24.70 -30.00 30.35
CA ASN A 92 25.78 -29.37 31.13
C ASN A 92 26.63 -28.39 30.30
N GLN A 93 26.18 -28.02 29.09
CA GLN A 93 26.88 -27.08 28.21
C GLN A 93 26.06 -25.81 28.02
N THR A 94 26.70 -24.67 28.27
CA THR A 94 26.19 -23.35 27.97
C THR A 94 26.41 -23.05 26.49
N LYS A 95 25.33 -22.93 25.70
CA LYS A 95 25.39 -22.54 24.28
C LYS A 95 24.78 -21.16 24.08
N ILE A 96 25.52 -20.27 23.44
CA ILE A 96 25.02 -18.96 23.02
C ILE A 96 24.34 -19.15 21.65
N ILE A 97 23.03 -18.98 21.58
CA ILE A 97 22.26 -19.02 20.34
C ILE A 97 21.88 -17.61 19.90
N ARG A 98 21.78 -17.38 18.59
CA ARG A 98 21.18 -16.15 18.05
C ARG A 98 19.67 -16.34 17.94
N MET A 99 18.92 -15.28 18.22
CA MET A 99 17.46 -15.34 18.30
C MET A 99 16.80 -15.23 16.93
N LEU A 100 15.92 -16.17 16.57
CA LEU A 100 15.12 -16.07 15.35
C LEU A 100 13.87 -15.18 15.57
N PRO A 101 13.47 -14.37 14.56
CA PRO A 101 12.20 -13.63 14.54
C PRO A 101 10.99 -14.52 14.83
N CYS A 102 10.91 -15.69 14.18
CA CYS A 102 9.89 -16.69 14.44
C CYS A 102 10.55 -18.06 14.67
N ALA A 103 10.40 -18.64 15.86
CA ALA A 103 11.05 -19.89 16.25
C ALA A 103 10.06 -21.09 16.34
N VAL A 104 8.95 -21.06 15.61
CA VAL A 104 7.91 -22.12 15.65
C VAL A 104 8.48 -23.49 15.25
N TYR A 105 9.48 -23.51 14.37
CA TYR A 105 10.09 -24.75 13.84
C TYR A 105 11.30 -25.24 14.63
N LYS A 106 11.63 -24.61 15.78
CA LYS A 106 12.85 -24.90 16.54
C LYS A 106 12.99 -26.36 17.03
N ASN A 107 11.86 -27.06 17.14
CA ASN A 107 11.81 -28.47 17.57
C ASN A 107 11.78 -29.45 16.38
N LEU A 108 11.65 -28.96 15.14
CA LEU A 108 11.53 -29.77 13.92
C LEU A 108 12.82 -29.77 13.08
N ILE A 109 13.58 -28.67 13.15
CA ILE A 109 14.80 -28.46 12.37
C ILE A 109 15.88 -27.91 13.32
N PRO A 110 17.16 -28.31 13.19
CA PRO A 110 18.26 -27.70 13.95
C PRO A 110 18.53 -26.26 13.47
N VAL A 111 17.68 -25.32 13.88
CA VAL A 111 17.73 -23.91 13.45
C VAL A 111 18.90 -23.12 14.05
N HIS A 112 19.63 -23.70 15.02
CA HIS A 112 20.76 -23.05 15.71
C HIS A 112 22.13 -23.50 15.19
N THR A 113 22.19 -24.37 14.19
CA THR A 113 23.44 -24.77 13.53
C THR A 113 23.71 -23.92 12.31
N SER A 114 24.97 -23.57 12.06
CA SER A 114 25.38 -22.99 10.77
C SER A 114 25.45 -24.10 9.71
N PRO A 115 24.95 -23.90 8.47
CA PRO A 115 24.40 -22.66 7.90
C PRO A 115 22.88 -22.48 8.06
N THR A 116 22.17 -23.46 8.64
CA THR A 116 20.70 -23.48 8.75
C THR A 116 20.11 -22.20 9.37
N TYR A 117 20.75 -21.67 10.41
CA TYR A 117 20.32 -20.41 11.04
C TYR A 117 20.26 -19.24 10.05
N GLU A 118 21.31 -19.06 9.25
CA GLU A 118 21.45 -17.94 8.32
C GLU A 118 20.43 -18.04 7.18
N ILE A 119 20.19 -19.26 6.69
CA ILE A 119 19.18 -19.55 5.67
C ILE A 119 17.78 -19.21 6.20
N VAL A 120 17.42 -19.68 7.40
CA VAL A 120 16.10 -19.44 7.97
C VAL A 120 15.90 -17.96 8.27
N LEU A 121 16.91 -17.28 8.83
CA LEU A 121 16.85 -15.85 9.12
C LEU A 121 16.63 -15.04 7.84
N THR A 122 17.42 -15.32 6.80
CA THR A 122 17.31 -14.64 5.49
C THR A 122 15.94 -14.90 4.86
N THR A 123 15.43 -16.13 4.93
CA THR A 123 14.12 -16.49 4.41
C THR A 123 12.99 -15.75 5.15
N GLN A 124 13.05 -15.68 6.48
CA GLN A 124 12.06 -14.93 7.27
C GLN A 124 12.10 -13.43 6.97
N PHE A 125 13.29 -12.88 6.76
CA PHE A 125 13.46 -11.48 6.38
C PHE A 125 12.86 -11.18 5.00
N LEU A 126 13.20 -11.99 3.99
CA LEU A 126 12.64 -11.86 2.64
C LEU A 126 11.12 -12.02 2.64
N SER A 127 10.59 -13.01 3.38
CA SER A 127 9.16 -13.19 3.55
C SER A 127 8.49 -11.95 4.17
N GLY A 128 9.10 -11.38 5.21
CA GLY A 128 8.63 -10.15 5.84
C GLY A 128 8.56 -8.98 4.85
N ILE A 129 9.62 -8.79 4.05
CA ILE A 129 9.66 -7.74 3.01
C ILE A 129 8.52 -7.94 2.01
N ILE A 130 8.30 -9.16 1.53
CA ILE A 130 7.24 -9.47 0.56
C ILE A 130 5.86 -9.18 1.15
N VAL A 131 5.60 -9.66 2.36
CA VAL A 131 4.35 -9.41 3.08
C VAL A 131 4.10 -7.92 3.26
N ASN A 132 5.08 -7.15 3.73
CA ASN A 132 4.91 -5.70 3.88
C ASN A 132 4.71 -4.99 2.55
N SER A 133 5.41 -5.43 1.51
CA SER A 133 5.25 -4.87 0.15
C SER A 133 3.83 -5.09 -0.37
N SER A 134 3.20 -6.24 -0.08
CA SER A 134 1.80 -6.48 -0.45
C SER A 134 0.83 -5.55 0.31
N ALA A 135 1.06 -5.31 1.60
CA ALA A 135 0.24 -4.39 2.38
C ALA A 135 0.40 -2.93 1.91
N ILE A 136 1.65 -2.50 1.67
CA ILE A 136 1.99 -1.20 1.10
C ILE A 136 1.33 -1.05 -0.28
N GLY A 137 1.33 -2.09 -1.10
CA GLY A 137 0.66 -2.10 -2.41
C GLY A 137 -0.84 -1.83 -2.30
N ALA A 138 -1.53 -2.54 -1.40
CA ALA A 138 -2.96 -2.35 -1.17
C ALA A 138 -3.29 -0.94 -0.66
N ILE A 139 -2.58 -0.47 0.36
CA ILE A 139 -2.73 0.88 0.91
C ILE A 139 -2.39 1.93 -0.16
N GLY A 140 -1.34 1.70 -0.93
CA GLY A 140 -0.85 2.63 -1.93
C GLY A 140 -1.81 2.82 -3.09
N ILE A 141 -2.40 1.73 -3.59
CA ILE A 141 -3.46 1.80 -4.61
C ILE A 141 -4.64 2.61 -4.08
N GLY A 142 -5.11 2.31 -2.86
CA GLY A 142 -6.20 3.06 -2.23
C GLY A 142 -5.90 4.54 -2.08
N ALA A 143 -4.69 4.90 -1.61
CA ALA A 143 -4.26 6.28 -1.46
C ALA A 143 -4.19 7.03 -2.79
N VAL A 144 -3.69 6.38 -3.85
CA VAL A 144 -3.62 6.97 -5.20
C VAL A 144 -5.02 7.17 -5.78
N PHE A 145 -5.91 6.20 -5.64
CA PHE A 145 -7.29 6.31 -6.13
C PHE A 145 -8.08 7.38 -5.37
N ALA A 146 -7.94 7.43 -4.04
CA ALA A 146 -8.54 8.47 -3.23
C ALA A 146 -8.02 9.86 -3.63
N ALA A 147 -6.71 10.02 -3.80
CA ALA A 147 -6.13 11.27 -4.24
C ALA A 147 -6.64 11.69 -5.63
N HIS A 148 -6.74 10.76 -6.58
CA HIS A 148 -7.30 11.01 -7.92
C HIS A 148 -8.76 11.46 -7.85
N ALA A 149 -9.60 10.74 -7.10
CA ALA A 149 -11.01 11.08 -6.91
C ALA A 149 -11.18 12.45 -6.25
N CYS A 150 -10.40 12.77 -5.21
CA CYS A 150 -10.41 14.10 -4.60
C CYS A 150 -10.01 15.21 -5.58
N GLY A 151 -9.05 14.94 -6.47
CA GLY A 151 -8.66 15.87 -7.53
C GLY A 151 -9.80 16.14 -8.52
N GLN A 152 -10.44 15.08 -9.02
CA GLN A 152 -11.60 15.17 -9.92
C GLN A 152 -12.77 15.91 -9.29
N LEU A 153 -13.10 15.60 -8.03
CA LEU A 153 -14.17 16.28 -7.28
C LEU A 153 -13.86 17.77 -7.09
N THR A 154 -12.59 18.13 -6.89
CA THR A 154 -12.18 19.53 -6.75
C THR A 154 -12.34 20.27 -8.07
N ILE A 155 -11.94 19.67 -9.21
CA ILE A 155 -12.17 20.24 -10.55
C ILE A 155 -13.67 20.47 -10.81
N LEU A 156 -14.48 19.46 -10.50
CA LEU A 156 -15.94 19.54 -10.67
C LEU A 156 -16.53 20.68 -9.83
N MET A 157 -16.13 20.77 -8.56
CA MET A 157 -16.61 21.83 -7.65
C MET A 157 -16.21 23.22 -8.14
N THR A 158 -14.98 23.39 -8.63
CA THR A 158 -14.52 24.65 -9.23
C THR A 158 -15.34 25.01 -10.47
N SER A 159 -15.60 24.03 -11.35
CA SER A 159 -16.38 24.25 -12.57
C SER A 159 -17.84 24.66 -12.27
N ILE A 160 -18.48 24.02 -11.29
CA ILE A 160 -19.83 24.40 -10.83
C ILE A 160 -19.83 25.82 -10.28
N ASN A 161 -18.81 26.18 -9.49
CA ASN A 161 -18.72 27.51 -8.89
C ASN A 161 -18.48 28.61 -9.94
N GLU A 162 -17.66 28.33 -10.96
CA GLU A 162 -17.47 29.21 -12.13
C GLU A 162 -18.77 29.38 -12.92
N PHE A 163 -19.56 28.32 -13.08
CA PHE A 163 -20.83 28.37 -13.78
C PHE A 163 -21.87 29.21 -13.03
N VAL A 164 -22.01 29.02 -11.72
CA VAL A 164 -23.01 29.72 -10.89
C VAL A 164 -22.68 31.20 -10.75
N ASN A 165 -21.40 31.55 -10.62
CA ASN A 165 -20.95 32.93 -10.40
C ASN A 165 -20.44 33.63 -11.67
N GLY A 166 -20.45 32.94 -12.81
CA GLY A 166 -19.94 33.45 -14.08
C GLY A 166 -20.86 34.49 -14.74
N PRO A 167 -20.31 35.39 -15.57
CA PRO A 167 -21.12 36.32 -16.36
C PRO A 167 -22.08 35.55 -17.30
N LYS A 168 -23.35 35.96 -17.37
CA LYS A 168 -24.43 35.25 -18.11
C LYS A 168 -24.27 35.21 -19.64
N ASP A 169 -23.19 35.75 -20.20
CA ASP A 169 -23.10 36.08 -21.63
C ASP A 169 -22.38 35.05 -22.51
N GLN A 170 -21.96 33.89 -22.00
CA GLN A 170 -21.29 32.86 -22.82
C GLN A 170 -21.85 31.46 -22.61
N LYS A 171 -23.04 31.22 -23.17
CA LYS A 171 -23.57 29.87 -23.40
C LYS A 171 -22.77 29.17 -24.50
N ASN A 172 -21.68 28.48 -24.12
CA ASN A 172 -21.12 27.41 -24.94
C ASN A 172 -21.72 26.08 -24.48
N ASN A 173 -22.53 25.50 -25.36
CA ASN A 173 -23.37 24.31 -25.13
C ASN A 173 -22.57 22.99 -25.09
N ASP A 174 -21.28 23.02 -25.46
CA ASP A 174 -20.50 21.80 -25.71
C ASP A 174 -19.96 21.14 -24.44
N GLY A 175 -19.76 21.91 -23.35
CA GLY A 175 -19.36 21.34 -22.04
C GLY A 175 -20.53 20.70 -21.28
N PHE A 176 -21.76 21.06 -21.64
CA PHE A 176 -22.99 20.69 -20.92
C PHE A 176 -23.41 19.25 -21.19
N ASN A 177 -23.23 18.75 -22.42
CA ASN A 177 -23.52 17.36 -22.76
C ASN A 177 -22.60 16.38 -21.99
N ASN A 178 -21.30 16.67 -21.91
CA ASN A 178 -20.37 15.80 -21.19
C ASN A 178 -20.59 15.81 -19.67
N MET A 179 -20.91 16.98 -19.08
CA MET A 179 -21.12 17.06 -17.64
C MET A 179 -22.46 16.45 -17.22
N GLY A 180 -23.49 16.56 -18.07
CA GLY A 180 -24.77 15.85 -17.91
C GLY A 180 -24.60 14.33 -17.97
N GLU A 181 -23.82 13.81 -18.92
CA GLU A 181 -23.54 12.37 -19.04
C GLU A 181 -22.74 11.82 -17.84
N ILE A 182 -21.82 12.60 -17.28
CA ILE A 182 -21.04 12.19 -16.09
C ILE A 182 -21.93 12.15 -14.83
N ILE A 183 -22.81 13.14 -14.67
CA ILE A 183 -23.77 13.17 -13.54
C ILE A 183 -24.77 12.01 -13.66
N GLU A 184 -25.24 11.71 -14.86
CA GLU A 184 -26.14 10.56 -15.09
C GLU A 184 -25.41 9.21 -14.89
N GLY A 185 -24.14 9.12 -15.25
CA GLY A 185 -23.28 7.96 -14.95
C GLY A 185 -23.09 7.74 -13.45
N HIS A 186 -22.90 8.81 -12.68
CA HIS A 186 -22.78 8.74 -11.22
C HIS A 186 -24.10 8.37 -10.52
N LEU A 187 -25.24 8.73 -11.11
CA LEU A 187 -26.59 8.39 -10.63
C LEU A 187 -27.03 6.95 -10.98
N LYS A 188 -26.50 6.36 -12.05
CA LYS A 188 -26.79 4.95 -12.46
C LYS A 188 -25.98 3.89 -11.70
N VAL A 189 -24.91 4.30 -11.02
CA VAL A 189 -24.02 3.40 -10.25
C VAL A 189 -24.41 3.34 -8.76
N LEU A 190 -25.28 4.24 -8.31
CA LEU A 190 -26.03 4.14 -7.05
C LEU A 190 -27.22 3.18 -7.22
#